data_AF-A0ABD3FTR5-F1
#
_entry.id   AF-A0ABD3FTR5-F1
#
_cell.length_a   1.000
_cell.length_b   1.000
_cell.length_c   1.000
_cell.angle_alpha   90.00
_cell.angle_beta   90.00
_cell.angle_gamma   90.00
#
_symmetry.space_group_name_H-M   'P 1'
#
loop_
_entity.id
_entity.type
_entity.pdbx_description
1 polymer ?
#
loop_
_entity_poly.entity_id
_entity_poly.type
_entity_poly.pdbx_seq_one_letter_code
_entity_poly.pdbx_strand_id
1 'polypeptide(L)'
;MAAMRTPVLLLLLFHAGVARADSGCDDGCASVSCLPDWWRSTKPPQLVVAAVLVFFATFLPRVLVRLLIFVLTKLPFMHQVAEDFRESCVGSTSYLISMSLVLLSLAVSELTKFFCHLPTYIWGVFFLYWLYSLFNVVQSLAVRRFVGTNGDFSKKMVISESVKE
;
A
#
# COMPACT_ATOMS: atom_id res chain seq x y z
N MET A 1 12.74 36.05 -37.98
CA MET A 1 11.27 36.07 -37.74
C MET A 1 10.79 34.64 -37.53
N ALA A 2 10.81 34.12 -36.29
CA ALA A 2 10.44 32.74 -35.97
C ALA A 2 9.83 32.61 -34.57
N ALA A 3 8.94 33.53 -34.19
CA ALA A 3 8.33 33.59 -32.85
C ALA A 3 6.79 33.58 -32.89
N MET A 4 6.18 33.16 -34.00
CA MET A 4 4.72 33.23 -34.22
C MET A 4 4.15 31.88 -34.71
N ARG A 5 4.67 30.76 -34.19
CA ARG A 5 4.10 29.42 -34.42
C ARG A 5 3.78 28.67 -33.13
N THR A 6 4.42 29.04 -32.02
CA THR A 6 4.19 28.47 -30.69
C THR A 6 2.83 28.80 -30.06
N PRO A 7 2.24 30.02 -30.17
CA PRO A 7 0.98 30.29 -29.49
C PRO A 7 -0.21 29.61 -30.18
N VAL A 8 -0.15 29.42 -31.50
CA VAL A 8 -1.20 28.72 -32.27
C VAL A 8 -1.19 27.22 -31.97
N LEU A 9 -0.01 26.62 -31.79
CA LEU A 9 0.10 25.20 -31.44
C LEU A 9 -0.38 24.93 -30.01
N LEU A 10 -0.14 25.86 -29.07
CA LEU A 10 -0.68 25.82 -27.71
C LEU A 10 -2.20 26.02 -27.68
N LEU A 11 -2.73 26.94 -28.50
CA LEU A 11 -4.17 27.15 -28.65
C LEU A 11 -4.87 25.96 -29.31
N LEU A 12 -4.23 25.33 -30.31
CA LEU A 12 -4.71 24.12 -30.95
C LEU A 12 -4.65 22.91 -30.02
N LEU A 13 -3.62 22.80 -29.16
CA LEU A 13 -3.58 21.76 -28.12
C LEU A 13 -4.65 21.99 -27.05
N PHE A 14 -4.91 23.25 -26.66
CA PHE A 14 -5.99 23.59 -25.75
C PHE A 14 -7.37 23.31 -26.37
N HIS A 15 -7.59 23.67 -27.63
CA HIS A 15 -8.84 23.37 -28.34
C HIS A 15 -9.00 21.89 -28.67
N ALA A 16 -7.92 21.15 -28.93
CA ALA A 16 -7.97 19.69 -29.08
C ALA A 16 -8.26 19.00 -27.73
N GLY A 17 -7.83 19.59 -26.61
CA GLY A 17 -8.19 19.14 -25.26
C GLY A 17 -9.67 19.40 -24.92
N VAL A 18 -10.24 20.50 -25.42
CA VAL A 18 -11.67 20.83 -25.25
C VAL A 18 -12.56 20.05 -26.24
N ALA A 19 -12.10 19.81 -27.47
CA ALA A 19 -12.83 19.03 -28.49
C ALA A 19 -12.82 17.52 -28.20
N ARG A 20 -12.00 17.05 -27.25
CA ARG A 20 -12.05 15.67 -26.72
C ARG A 20 -13.04 15.52 -25.56
N ALA A 21 -13.86 16.54 -25.28
CA ALA A 21 -14.95 16.48 -24.31
C ALA A 21 -16.27 16.00 -24.95
N ASP A 22 -16.19 15.09 -25.93
CA ASP A 22 -17.35 14.45 -26.57
C ASP A 22 -17.20 12.92 -26.61
N SER A 23 -16.82 12.33 -25.48
CA SER A 23 -17.04 10.90 -25.21
C SER A 23 -17.55 10.76 -23.78
N GLY A 24 -18.62 9.99 -23.60
CA GLY A 24 -19.46 10.00 -22.40
C GLY A 24 -18.70 9.84 -21.08
N CYS A 25 -19.33 10.30 -20.00
CA CYS A 25 -18.85 10.14 -18.61
C CYS A 25 -18.80 8.66 -18.12
N ASP A 26 -18.78 7.70 -19.05
CA ASP A 26 -18.76 6.26 -18.83
C ASP A 26 -17.37 5.64 -19.17
N ASP A 27 -16.42 6.45 -19.66
CA ASP A 27 -15.05 6.03 -19.89
C ASP A 27 -14.31 5.75 -18.57
N GLY A 28 -13.33 4.84 -18.59
CA GLY A 28 -12.56 4.41 -17.41
C GLY A 28 -11.71 5.50 -16.73
N CYS A 29 -11.59 6.68 -17.35
CA CYS A 29 -10.93 7.86 -16.82
C CYS A 29 -11.79 9.09 -17.15
N ALA A 30 -12.57 9.55 -16.17
CA ALA A 30 -13.55 10.62 -16.33
C ALA A 30 -12.95 12.00 -16.01
N SER A 31 -13.31 13.01 -16.80
CA SER A 31 -12.91 14.39 -16.57
C SER A 31 -13.68 15.03 -15.41
N VAL A 32 -13.10 16.07 -14.80
CA VAL A 32 -13.71 16.80 -13.65
C VAL A 32 -15.06 17.43 -14.02
N SER A 33 -15.32 17.68 -15.30
CA SER A 33 -16.61 18.17 -15.79
C SER A 33 -17.77 17.19 -15.57
N CYS A 34 -17.51 15.89 -15.42
CA CYS A 34 -18.53 14.86 -15.15
C CYS A 34 -18.91 14.74 -13.66
N LEU A 35 -18.30 15.54 -12.77
CA LEU A 35 -18.55 15.49 -11.33
C LEU A 35 -20.02 15.79 -10.94
N PRO A 36 -20.71 16.77 -11.56
CA PRO A 36 -22.12 17.05 -11.23
C PRO A 36 -23.05 15.88 -11.57
N ASP A 37 -22.76 15.16 -12.66
CA ASP A 37 -23.56 14.02 -13.10
C ASP A 37 -23.31 12.80 -12.23
N TRP A 38 -22.06 12.57 -11.82
CA TRP A 38 -21.71 11.58 -10.80
C TRP A 38 -22.47 11.80 -9.48
N TRP A 39 -22.52 13.06 -8.99
CA TRP A 39 -23.24 13.37 -7.74
C TRP A 39 -24.73 13.04 -7.83
N ARG A 40 -25.35 13.27 -8.99
CA ARG A 40 -26.78 12.98 -9.21
C ARG A 40 -27.06 11.48 -9.42
N SER A 41 -26.13 10.73 -10.01
CA SER A 41 -26.31 9.31 -10.31
C SER A 41 -25.93 8.39 -9.13
N THR A 42 -25.14 8.90 -8.18
CA THR A 42 -24.66 8.11 -7.04
C THR A 42 -25.78 7.78 -6.06
N LYS A 43 -25.87 6.50 -5.67
CA LYS A 43 -26.88 6.05 -4.71
C LYS A 43 -26.47 6.43 -3.29
N PRO A 44 -27.37 7.00 -2.47
CA PRO A 44 -27.11 7.30 -1.06
C PRO A 44 -26.45 6.17 -0.24
N PRO A 45 -26.88 4.89 -0.35
CA PRO A 45 -26.24 3.81 0.41
C PRO A 45 -24.76 3.60 0.06
N GLN A 46 -24.33 3.85 -1.18
CA GLN A 46 -22.92 3.73 -1.56
C GLN A 46 -22.05 4.77 -0.83
N LEU A 47 -22.56 6.00 -0.70
CA LEU A 47 -21.88 7.08 0.02
C LEU A 47 -21.78 6.76 1.52
N VAL A 48 -22.81 6.17 2.12
CA VAL A 48 -22.77 5.73 3.52
C VAL A 48 -21.68 4.67 3.72
N VAL A 49 -21.63 3.65 2.86
CA VAL A 49 -20.60 2.60 2.93
C VAL A 49 -19.21 3.20 2.75
N ALA A 50 -19.02 4.11 1.80
CA ALA A 50 -17.75 4.80 1.59
C ALA A 50 -17.33 5.61 2.84
N ALA A 51 -18.26 6.36 3.46
CA ALA A 51 -17.99 7.12 4.68
C ALA A 51 -17.62 6.20 5.86
N VAL A 52 -18.32 5.06 6.01
CA VAL A 52 -18.02 4.06 7.03
C VAL A 52 -16.64 3.43 6.81
N LEU A 53 -16.26 3.15 5.56
CA LEU A 53 -14.92 2.65 5.22
C LEU A 53 -13.82 3.66 5.56
N VAL A 54 -14.02 4.95 5.26
CA VAL A 54 -13.10 6.02 5.65
C VAL A 54 -12.98 6.12 7.17
N PHE A 55 -14.10 6.02 7.89
CA PHE A 55 -14.09 5.99 9.35
C PHE A 55 -13.28 4.80 9.88
N PHE A 56 -13.52 3.60 9.36
CA PHE A 56 -12.74 2.41 9.72
C PHE A 56 -11.26 2.54 9.37
N ALA A 57 -10.89 3.21 8.28
CA ALA A 57 -9.50 3.41 7.88
C ALA A 57 -8.65 4.13 8.94
N THR A 58 -9.28 4.89 9.85
CA THR A 58 -8.58 5.62 10.93
C THR A 58 -8.36 4.81 12.19
N PHE A 59 -9.29 3.90 12.54
CA PHE A 59 -9.26 3.16 13.82
C PHE A 59 -8.95 1.68 13.67
N LEU A 60 -9.50 1.03 12.64
CA LEU A 60 -9.39 -0.42 12.40
C LEU A 60 -7.95 -0.91 12.22
N PRO A 61 -7.05 -0.21 11.48
CA PRO A 61 -5.67 -0.66 11.31
C PRO A 61 -4.94 -0.86 12.63
N ARG A 62 -5.15 0.02 13.61
CA ARG A 62 -4.50 -0.07 14.92
C ARG A 62 -4.95 -1.31 15.69
N VAL A 63 -6.23 -1.66 15.59
CA VAL A 63 -6.80 -2.85 16.24
C VAL A 63 -6.32 -4.12 15.54
N LEU A 64 -6.38 -4.16 14.21
CA LEU A 64 -5.92 -5.29 13.42
C LEU A 64 -4.44 -5.60 13.63
N VAL A 65 -3.58 -4.59 13.66
CA VAL A 65 -2.14 -4.79 13.87
C VAL A 65 -1.86 -5.30 15.29
N ARG A 66 -2.57 -4.81 16.31
CA ARG A 66 -2.46 -5.32 17.69
C ARG A 66 -2.93 -6.77 17.79
N LEU A 67 -4.04 -7.11 17.13
CA LEU A 67 -4.55 -8.48 17.08
C LEU A 67 -3.56 -9.40 16.37
N LEU A 68 -2.95 -8.94 15.27
CA LEU A 68 -1.94 -9.70 14.55
C LEU A 68 -0.71 -9.98 15.44
N ILE A 69 -0.18 -8.97 16.15
CA ILE A 69 0.90 -9.19 17.12
C ILE A 69 0.48 -10.18 18.22
N PHE A 70 -0.75 -10.05 18.74
CA PHE A 70 -1.25 -10.98 19.75
C PHE A 70 -1.28 -12.42 19.23
N VAL A 71 -1.73 -12.64 18.00
CA VAL A 71 -1.73 -13.99 17.39
C VAL A 71 -0.31 -14.50 17.16
N LEU A 72 0.60 -13.65 16.65
CA LEU A 72 2.00 -14.04 16.43
C LEU A 72 2.72 -14.40 17.74
N THR A 73 2.47 -13.65 18.83
CA THR A 73 3.08 -13.91 20.14
C THR A 73 2.55 -15.17 20.81
N LYS A 74 1.37 -15.65 20.43
CA LYS A 74 0.80 -16.92 20.93
C LYS A 74 1.45 -18.16 20.30
N LEU A 75 2.22 -18.00 19.22
CA LEU A 75 2.96 -19.09 18.58
C LEU A 75 4.38 -19.17 19.17
N PRO A 76 4.73 -20.23 19.92
CA PRO A 76 6.00 -20.31 20.66
C PRO A 76 7.25 -20.27 19.75
N PHE A 77 7.13 -20.75 18.51
CA PHE A 77 8.21 -20.69 17.51
C PHE A 77 8.38 -19.30 16.86
N MET A 78 7.38 -18.42 16.98
CA MET A 78 7.37 -17.11 16.34
C MET A 78 7.47 -15.95 17.33
N HIS A 79 7.74 -16.22 18.61
CA HIS A 79 7.84 -15.15 19.61
C HIS A 79 8.92 -14.10 19.26
N GLN A 80 10.09 -14.55 18.81
CA GLN A 80 11.16 -13.67 18.34
C GLN A 80 10.81 -12.96 17.02
N VAL A 81 10.05 -13.62 16.15
CA VAL A 81 9.54 -13.03 14.89
C VAL A 81 8.52 -11.94 15.20
N ALA A 82 7.70 -12.14 16.24
CA ALA A 82 6.69 -11.20 16.67
C ALA A 82 7.31 -9.90 17.21
N GLU A 83 8.47 -9.98 17.87
CA GLU A 83 9.20 -8.78 18.32
C GLU A 83 9.80 -8.00 17.14
N ASP A 84 10.49 -8.68 16.22
CA ASP A 84 11.07 -8.04 15.02
C ASP A 84 9.95 -7.43 14.12
N PHE A 85 8.82 -8.13 13.99
CA PHE A 85 7.64 -7.62 13.28
C PHE A 85 6.99 -6.44 14.00
N ARG A 86 6.96 -6.46 15.34
CA ARG A 86 6.43 -5.36 16.14
C ARG A 86 7.26 -4.08 15.96
N GLU A 87 8.58 -4.21 15.86
CA GLU A 87 9.49 -3.09 15.70
C GLU A 87 9.45 -2.52 14.27
N SER A 88 9.48 -3.38 13.26
CA SER A 88 9.68 -2.94 11.87
C SER A 88 8.38 -2.80 11.07
N CYS A 89 7.36 -3.63 11.33
CA CYS A 89 6.18 -3.77 10.44
C CYS A 89 4.88 -3.13 10.96
N VAL A 90 4.80 -2.74 12.24
CA VAL A 90 3.55 -2.17 12.80
C VAL A 90 3.13 -0.89 12.10
N GLY A 91 4.07 0.04 11.92
CA GLY A 91 3.82 1.30 11.23
C GLY A 91 3.44 1.08 9.78
N SER A 92 4.28 0.38 9.02
CA SER A 92 4.08 0.12 7.59
C SER A 92 2.78 -0.62 7.29
N THR A 93 2.45 -1.64 8.09
CA THR A 93 1.21 -2.42 7.94
C THR A 93 -0.02 -1.57 8.26
N SER A 94 0.05 -0.72 9.29
CA SER A 94 -1.07 0.17 9.62
C SER A 94 -1.36 1.17 8.49
N TYR A 95 -0.32 1.77 7.90
CA TYR A 95 -0.46 2.70 6.77
C TYR A 95 -1.01 2.00 5.53
N LEU A 96 -0.54 0.78 5.25
CA LEU A 96 -1.02 0.00 4.11
C LEU A 96 -2.50 -0.37 4.24
N ILE A 97 -2.94 -0.78 5.44
CA ILE A 97 -4.35 -1.10 5.71
C ILE A 97 -5.21 0.18 5.62
N SER A 98 -4.78 1.29 6.23
CA SER A 98 -5.48 2.58 6.13
C SER A 98 -5.66 3.00 4.67
N MET A 99 -4.59 3.00 3.89
CA MET A 99 -4.65 3.41 2.49
C MET A 99 -5.50 2.46 1.66
N SER A 100 -5.40 1.15 1.87
CA SER A 100 -6.24 0.18 1.16
C SER A 100 -7.72 0.39 1.44
N LEU A 101 -8.10 0.72 2.68
CA LEU A 101 -9.49 1.04 3.04
C LEU A 101 -9.99 2.36 2.42
N VAL A 102 -9.13 3.39 2.36
CA VAL A 102 -9.45 4.66 1.68
C VAL A 102 -9.62 4.43 0.18
N LEU A 103 -8.74 3.67 -0.46
CA LEU A 103 -8.88 3.35 -1.88
C LEU A 103 -10.11 2.50 -2.17
N LEU A 104 -10.45 1.57 -1.27
CA LEU A 104 -11.69 0.82 -1.36
C LEU A 104 -12.92 1.73 -1.23
N SER A 105 -12.89 2.72 -0.34
CA SER A 105 -13.98 3.70 -0.25
C SER A 105 -14.14 4.50 -1.55
N LEU A 106 -13.03 4.90 -2.17
CA LEU A 106 -13.03 5.61 -3.45
C LEU A 106 -13.61 4.70 -4.56
N ALA A 107 -13.26 3.42 -4.56
CA ALA A 107 -13.78 2.46 -5.53
C ALA A 107 -15.29 2.23 -5.36
N VAL A 108 -15.78 2.09 -4.12
CA VAL A 108 -17.21 1.90 -3.82
C VAL A 108 -18.04 3.13 -4.22
N SER A 109 -17.47 4.32 -4.05
CA SER A 109 -18.11 5.58 -4.45
C SER A 109 -17.97 5.91 -5.95
N GLU A 110 -17.33 5.05 -6.75
CA GLU A 110 -16.95 5.30 -8.16
C GLU A 110 -16.10 6.57 -8.39
N LEU A 111 -15.55 7.18 -7.33
CA LEU A 111 -14.64 8.32 -7.45
C LEU A 111 -13.32 7.96 -8.14
N THR A 112 -12.95 6.67 -8.17
CA THR A 112 -11.74 6.18 -8.83
C THR A 112 -11.66 6.58 -10.31
N LYS A 113 -12.81 6.75 -10.98
CA LYS A 113 -12.87 7.21 -12.38
C LYS A 113 -12.22 8.59 -12.58
N PHE A 114 -12.28 9.49 -11.58
CA PHE A 114 -11.68 10.82 -11.66
C PHE A 114 -10.16 10.82 -11.42
N PHE A 115 -9.66 9.81 -10.71
CA PHE A 115 -8.23 9.70 -10.36
C PHE A 115 -7.47 8.74 -11.29
N CYS A 116 -8.17 7.98 -12.13
CA CYS A 116 -7.63 7.08 -13.14
C CYS A 116 -6.59 6.11 -12.53
N HIS A 117 -5.30 6.25 -12.86
CA HIS A 117 -4.23 5.38 -12.35
C HIS A 117 -3.58 5.86 -11.03
N LEU A 118 -3.88 7.08 -10.58
CA LEU A 118 -3.28 7.66 -9.37
C LEU A 118 -3.52 6.82 -8.11
N PRO A 119 -4.71 6.23 -7.86
CA PRO A 119 -4.94 5.33 -6.74
C PRO A 119 -4.00 4.12 -6.74
N THR A 120 -3.75 3.52 -7.91
CA THR A 120 -2.88 2.36 -8.08
C THR A 120 -1.42 2.69 -7.78
N TYR A 121 -0.96 3.87 -8.21
CA TYR A 121 0.41 4.32 -7.90
C TYR A 121 0.60 4.59 -6.42
N ILE A 122 -0.35 5.28 -5.77
CA ILE A 122 -0.29 5.52 -4.33
C ILE A 122 -0.23 4.18 -3.59
N TRP A 123 -1.13 3.25 -3.91
CA TRP A 123 -1.13 1.93 -3.30
C TRP A 123 0.21 1.20 -3.47
N GLY A 124 0.77 1.22 -4.67
CA GLY A 124 2.05 0.60 -4.99
C GLY A 124 3.20 1.12 -4.13
N VAL A 125 3.26 2.42 -3.84
CA VAL A 125 4.30 3.01 -2.96
C VAL A 125 4.18 2.48 -1.53
N PHE A 126 2.97 2.48 -0.96
CA PHE A 126 2.76 1.92 0.39
C PHE A 126 3.02 0.42 0.44
N PHE A 127 2.69 -0.31 -0.62
CA PHE A 127 2.98 -1.73 -0.77
C PHE A 127 4.48 -2.01 -0.82
N LEU A 128 5.24 -1.23 -1.59
CA LEU A 128 6.71 -1.35 -1.64
C LEU A 128 7.36 -1.02 -0.29
N TYR A 129 6.90 0.02 0.39
CA TYR A 129 7.37 0.36 1.74
C TYR A 129 7.11 -0.76 2.75
N TRP A 130 5.92 -1.37 2.67
CA TRP A 130 5.58 -2.53 3.49
C TRP A 130 6.42 -3.76 3.15
N LEU A 131 6.64 -4.06 1.86
CA LEU A 131 7.51 -5.16 1.44
C LEU A 131 8.94 -4.98 1.93
N TYR A 132 9.49 -3.77 1.84
CA TYR A 132 10.83 -3.47 2.35
C TYR A 132 10.93 -3.76 3.86
N SER A 133 9.92 -3.32 4.62
CA SER A 133 9.80 -3.59 6.05
C SER A 133 9.68 -5.10 6.35
N LEU A 134 8.93 -5.86 5.55
CA LEU A 134 8.82 -7.32 5.66
C LEU A 134 10.16 -8.01 5.36
N PHE A 135 10.88 -7.57 4.33
CA PHE A 135 12.19 -8.12 3.98
C PHE A 135 13.20 -7.95 5.12
N ASN A 136 13.18 -6.82 5.85
CA ASN A 136 14.04 -6.61 7.01
C ASN A 136 13.79 -7.66 8.11
N VAL A 137 12.52 -8.02 8.35
CA VAL A 137 12.17 -9.10 9.29
C VAL A 137 12.63 -10.47 8.78
N VAL A 138 12.48 -10.75 7.47
CA VAL A 138 12.98 -12.02 6.91
C VAL A 138 14.51 -12.09 7.00
N GLN A 139 15.21 -10.98 6.77
CA GLN A 139 16.66 -10.91 6.89
C GLN A 139 17.13 -11.09 8.34
N SER A 140 16.47 -10.48 9.32
CA SER A 140 16.80 -10.69 10.74
C SER A 140 16.64 -12.16 11.14
N LEU A 141 15.60 -12.83 10.64
CA LEU A 141 15.38 -14.26 10.85
C LEU A 141 16.42 -15.12 10.13
N ALA A 142 16.75 -14.79 8.88
CA ALA A 142 17.76 -15.51 8.13
C ALA A 142 19.14 -15.41 8.80
N VAL A 143 19.55 -14.21 9.22
CA VAL A 143 20.80 -14.02 9.97
C VAL A 143 20.77 -14.82 11.25
N ARG A 144 19.70 -14.78 12.06
CA ARG A 144 19.63 -15.56 13.30
C ARG A 144 19.61 -17.08 13.07
N ARG A 145 19.04 -17.55 11.96
CA ARG A 145 18.97 -18.98 11.61
C ARG A 145 20.26 -19.52 10.98
N PHE A 146 20.97 -18.72 10.18
CA PHE A 146 22.19 -19.14 9.47
C PHE A 146 23.50 -18.73 10.17
N VAL A 147 23.53 -17.59 10.85
CA VAL A 147 24.68 -17.17 11.69
C VAL A 147 24.58 -17.77 13.10
N GLY A 148 23.37 -18.14 13.52
CA GLY A 148 23.12 -18.83 14.77
C GLY A 148 23.21 -17.91 15.99
N THR A 149 22.30 -18.10 16.94
CA THR A 149 22.47 -17.67 18.34
C THR A 149 23.57 -18.44 19.07
N ASN A 150 24.31 -19.30 18.36
CA ASN A 150 25.38 -20.11 18.88
C ASN A 150 26.54 -20.14 17.87
N GLY A 151 27.62 -19.45 18.20
CA GLY A 151 28.97 -19.81 17.73
C GLY A 151 29.43 -21.20 18.22
N ASP A 152 28.51 -22.14 18.48
CA ASP A 152 28.81 -23.50 18.95
C ASP A 152 28.95 -24.53 17.83
N PHE A 153 28.54 -24.23 16.58
CA PHE A 153 28.80 -25.15 15.48
C PHE A 153 30.28 -25.18 15.09
N SER A 154 31.01 -24.07 15.29
CA SER A 154 32.47 -24.04 15.13
C SER A 154 33.19 -24.71 16.31
N LYS A 155 32.70 -24.50 17.55
CA LYS A 155 33.35 -25.05 18.74
C LYS A 155 33.14 -26.56 18.90
N LYS A 156 31.96 -27.10 18.55
CA LYS A 156 31.72 -28.55 18.62
C LYS A 156 32.43 -29.35 17.53
N MET A 157 32.68 -28.77 16.35
CA MET A 157 33.43 -29.44 15.28
C MET A 157 34.92 -29.55 15.62
N VAL A 158 35.50 -28.52 16.25
CA VAL A 158 36.93 -28.53 16.68
C VAL A 158 37.16 -29.41 17.92
N ILE A 159 36.16 -29.63 18.77
CA ILE A 159 36.29 -30.54 19.93
C ILE A 159 36.18 -32.01 19.52
N SER A 160 35.51 -32.35 18.41
CA SER A 160 35.46 -33.73 17.91
C SER A 160 36.72 -34.20 17.18
N GLU A 161 37.63 -33.30 16.82
CA GLU A 161 38.92 -33.64 16.20
C GLU A 161 40.07 -33.72 17.22
N SER A 162 39.91 -33.14 18.42
CA SER A 162 40.93 -33.12 19.48
C SER A 162 40.76 -34.19 20.56
N VAL A 163 39.71 -35.02 20.50
CA VAL A 163 39.53 -36.22 21.35
C VAL A 163 39.70 -37.48 20.50
N LYS A 164 40.86 -37.57 19.84
CA LYS A 164 41.43 -38.79 19.25
C LYS A 164 42.96 -38.70 19.36
N GLU A 165 43.45 -38.67 20.59
CA GLU A 165 44.77 -39.20 20.94
C GLU A 165 44.62 -40.19 22.09
#